data_AF-A0A5N5VF48-F1
#
_entry.id   AF-A0A5N5VF48-F1
#
_cell.length_a   1.000
_cell.length_b   1.000
_cell.length_c   1.000
_cell.angle_alpha   90.00
_cell.angle_beta   90.00
_cell.angle_gamma   90.00
#
_symmetry.space_group_name_H-M   'P 1'
#
loop_
_entity.id
_entity.type
_entity.pdbx_description
1 polymer ?
#
loop_
_entity_poly.entity_id
_entity_poly.type
_entity_poly.pdbx_seq_one_letter_code
_entity_poly.pdbx_strand_id
1 'polypeptide(L)' 'MSRAELAALIDVNPQTVGALERGDHYPSLDLALRICDVFGLPVEAVFSRTEFTPLSTELYRKSTQPQGGDSDVIHPAS' A
#
# COMPACT_ATOMS: atom_id res chain seq x y z
N MET A 1 8.31 12.67 -7.07
CA MET A 1 9.40 12.59 -6.07
C MET A 1 10.48 11.68 -6.62
N SER A 2 11.72 12.18 -6.70
CA SER A 2 12.89 11.37 -7.04
C SER A 2 13.45 10.65 -5.81
N ARG A 3 14.32 9.65 -6.00
CA ARG A 3 15.02 8.99 -4.87
C ARG A 3 15.84 9.96 -4.03
N ALA A 4 16.49 10.93 -4.68
CA ALA A 4 17.30 11.94 -4.00
C ALA A 4 16.41 12.90 -3.16
N GLU A 5 15.24 13.27 -3.69
CA GLU A 5 14.25 14.05 -2.94
C GLU A 5 13.73 13.27 -1.73
N LEU A 6 13.38 11.99 -1.90
CA LEU A 6 12.94 11.15 -0.78
C LEU A 6 14.04 11.04 0.29
N ALA A 7 15.28 10.80 -0.12
CA ALA A 7 16.42 10.69 0.80
C ALA A 7 16.62 11.97 1.61
N ALA A 8 16.48 13.14 0.98
CA ALA A 8 16.55 14.42 1.67
C ALA A 8 15.40 14.61 2.67
N LEU A 9 14.17 14.22 2.30
CA LEU A 9 12.99 14.34 3.17
C LEU A 9 13.05 13.44 4.41
N ILE A 10 13.63 12.24 4.27
CA ILE A 10 13.80 11.30 5.39
C ILE A 10 15.21 11.35 5.97
N ASP A 11 15.98 12.39 5.69
CA ASP A 11 17.34 12.67 6.19
C ASP A 11 18.26 11.43 6.20
N VAL A 12 18.47 10.87 5.01
CA VAL A 12 19.42 9.78 4.74
C VAL A 12 20.21 10.04 3.46
N ASN A 13 21.26 9.24 3.24
CA ASN A 13 21.97 9.22 1.96
C ASN A 13 21.09 8.60 0.85
N PRO A 14 21.11 9.10 -0.40
CA PRO A 14 20.40 8.49 -1.53
C PRO A 14 20.68 7.00 -1.75
N GLN A 15 21.86 6.51 -1.39
CA GLN A 15 22.21 5.08 -1.44
C GLN A 15 21.36 4.22 -0.49
N THR A 16 20.95 4.77 0.65
CA THR A 16 20.07 4.10 1.61
C THR A 16 18.72 3.77 0.98
N VAL A 17 18.14 4.71 0.21
CA VAL A 17 16.89 4.47 -0.53
C VAL A 17 17.06 3.31 -1.50
N GLY A 18 18.17 3.27 -2.25
CA GLY A 18 18.45 2.15 -3.15
C GLY A 18 18.62 0.81 -2.43
N ALA A 19 19.22 0.78 -1.25
CA ALA A 19 19.34 -0.43 -0.44
C ALA A 19 17.98 -0.92 0.10
N LEU A 20 17.10 0.01 0.50
CA LEU A 20 15.73 -0.32 0.92
C LEU A 20 14.93 -0.96 -0.23
N GLU A 21 15.02 -0.40 -1.44
CA GLU A 21 14.29 -0.92 -2.61
C GLU A 21 14.74 -2.33 -3.03
N ARG A 22 16.01 -2.69 -2.80
CA ARG A 22 16.53 -4.03 -3.08
C ARG A 22 16.30 -5.02 -1.94
N GLY A 23 15.87 -4.54 -0.77
CA GLY A 23 15.73 -5.37 0.43
C GLY A 23 17.06 -5.73 1.10
N ASP A 24 18.16 -5.05 0.74
CA ASP A 24 19.49 -5.28 1.34
C ASP A 24 19.54 -4.80 2.80
N HIS A 25 18.63 -3.88 3.17
CA HIS A 25 18.57 -3.28 4.48
C HIS A 25 17.12 -3.08 4.93
N TYR A 26 16.84 -3.38 6.20
CA TYR A 26 15.57 -3.03 6.83
C TYR A 26 15.70 -1.67 7.52
N PRO A 27 14.73 -0.76 7.37
CA PRO A 27 14.80 0.54 8.02
C PRO A 27 14.66 0.39 9.54
N SER A 28 15.26 1.33 10.29
CA SER A 28 14.91 1.51 11.71
C SER A 28 13.45 1.94 11.84
N LEU A 29 12.85 1.78 13.03
CA LEU A 29 11.49 2.25 13.28
C LEU A 29 11.33 3.75 12.99
N ASP A 30 12.29 4.57 13.42
CA ASP A 30 12.32 6.01 13.13
C ASP A 30 12.29 6.30 11.63
N LEU A 31 13.14 5.63 10.85
CA LEU A 31 13.20 5.82 9.41
C LEU A 31 11.88 5.38 8.74
N ALA A 32 11.31 4.27 9.20
CA ALA A 32 10.01 3.81 8.72
C ALA A 32 8.90 4.84 8.98
N LEU A 33 8.86 5.45 10.17
CA LEU A 33 7.89 6.48 10.51
C LEU A 33 8.08 7.76 9.69
N ARG A 34 9.32 8.21 9.47
CA ARG A 34 9.59 9.36 8.58
C ARG A 34 9.15 9.11 7.15
N ILE A 35 9.33 7.90 6.64
CA ILE A 35 8.80 7.50 5.32
C ILE A 35 7.26 7.61 5.33
N CYS A 36 6.59 7.13 6.38
CA CYS A 36 5.14 7.23 6.52
C CYS A 36 4.65 8.69 6.49
N ASP A 37 5.32 9.58 7.22
CA ASP A 37 5.00 11.00 7.27
C ASP A 37 5.12 11.68 5.89
N VAL A 38 6.16 11.34 5.13
CA VAL A 38 6.37 11.87 3.77
C VAL A 38 5.22 11.49 2.83
N PHE A 39 4.64 10.30 2.99
CA PHE A 39 3.52 9.83 2.17
C PHE A 39 2.15 10.14 2.77
N GLY A 40 2.07 10.58 4.03
CA GLY A 40 0.81 10.79 4.74
C GLY A 40 0.00 9.50 4.90
N LEU A 41 0.68 8.36 5.05
CA LEU A 41 0.08 7.04 5.12
C LEU A 41 0.44 6.35 6.44
N PRO A 42 -0.45 5.49 6.98
CA PRO A 42 -0.11 4.70 8.14
C PRO A 42 0.91 3.60 7.80
N VAL A 43 1.61 3.08 8.81
CA VAL A 43 2.73 2.14 8.64
C VAL A 43 2.33 0.88 7.88
N GLU A 44 1.12 0.36 8.12
CA GLU A 44 0.59 -0.84 7.47
C GLU A 44 0.25 -0.63 5.98
N ALA A 45 0.11 0.62 5.54
CA ALA A 45 -0.08 0.95 4.13
C ALA A 45 1.24 1.10 3.37
N VAL A 46 2.35 1.32 4.09
CA VAL A 46 3.69 1.49 3.51
C VAL A 46 4.51 0.20 3.60
N PHE A 47 4.38 -0.52 4.72
CA PHE A 47 5.14 -1.72 5.01
C PHE A 47 4.22 -2.92 5.24
N SER A 48 4.55 -4.03 4.58
CA SER A 48 3.83 -5.28 4.73
C SER A 48 4.82 -6.45 4.74
N ARG A 49 4.45 -7.52 5.46
CA ARG A 49 5.21 -8.79 5.45
C ARG A 49 4.97 -9.61 4.19
N THR A 50 3.94 -9.26 3.42
CA THR A 50 3.59 -9.87 2.15
C THR A 50 3.59 -8.80 1.07
N GLU A 51 3.95 -9.17 -0.15
CA GLU A 51 3.92 -8.24 -1.28
C GLU A 51 2.52 -7.62 -1.46
N PHE A 52 2.50 -6.33 -1.82
CA PHE A 52 1.26 -5.66 -2.15
C PHE A 52 0.71 -6.19 -3.47
N THR A 53 -0.61 -6.43 -3.51
CA THR A 53 -1.27 -6.77 -4.76
C THR A 53 -1.17 -5.59 -5.73
N PRO A 54 -0.84 -5.81 -7.01
CA PRO A 54 -0.84 -4.74 -7.99
C PRO A 54 -2.20 -4.03 -8.04
N LEU A 55 -2.17 -2.70 -8.11
CA LEU A 55 -3.39 -1.89 -8.11
C LEU A 55 -4.37 -2.30 -9.23
N SER A 56 -3.85 -2.69 -10.40
CA SER A 56 -4.67 -3.17 -11.52
C SER A 56 -5.48 -4.40 -11.15
N THR A 57 -4.89 -5.38 -10.46
CA THR A 57 -5.59 -6.58 -10.01
C THR A 57 -6.75 -6.23 -9.09
N GLU A 58 -6.56 -5.27 -8.19
CA GLU A 58 -7.61 -4.86 -7.25
C GLU A 58 -8.75 -4.09 -7.95
N LEU A 59 -8.40 -3.15 -8.84
CA LEU A 59 -9.38 -2.35 -9.57
C LEU A 59 -10.26 -3.21 -10.50
N TYR A 60 -9.66 -4.14 -11.26
CA TYR A 60 -10.41 -4.99 -12.19
C TYR A 60 -11.21 -6.11 -11.49
N ARG A 61 -10.74 -6.61 -10.35
CA ARG A 61 -11.49 -7.54 -9.50
C ARG A 61 -12.79 -6.91 -9.01
N LYS A 62 -12.74 -5.66 -8.54
CA LYS A 62 -13.90 -4.98 -7.98
C LYS A 62 -14.97 -4.63 -9.02
N SER A 63 -14.59 -4.43 -10.28
CA SER A 63 -15.54 -4.18 -11.39
C SER A 63 -16.24 -5.43 -11.93
N THR A 64 -15.74 -6.63 -11.63
CA THR A 64 -16.32 -7.90 -12.10
C THR A 64 -17.19 -8.60 -11.05
N GLN A 65 -17.33 -8.03 -9.85
CA GLN A 65 -18.30 -8.52 -8.88
C GLN A 65 -19.70 -8.02 -9.30
N PRO A 66 -20.63 -8.90 -9.73
CA PRO A 66 -21.99 -8.46 -9.97
C PRO A 66 -22.52 -7.89 -8.66
N GLN A 67 -23.10 -6.69 -8.69
CA GLN A 67 -24.00 -6.23 -7.64
C GLN A 67 -25.14 -7.26 -7.58
N GLY A 68 -24.98 -8.26 -6.72
CA GLY A 68 -26.00 -9.23 -6.42
C GLY A 68 -27.16 -8.49 -5.79
N GLY A 69 -28.28 -8.47 -6.50
CA GLY A 69 -29.47 -7.72 -6.20
C GLY A 69 -30.02 -7.99 -4.81
N ASP A 70 -30.58 -6.93 -4.24
CA ASP A 70 -31.58 -6.99 -3.19
C ASP A 70 -32.74 -7.85 -3.71
N SER A 71 -32.64 -9.15 -3.46
CA SER A 71 -33.72 -10.09 -3.69
C SER A 71 -34.62 -9.95 -2.48
N ASP A 72 -35.56 -9.01 -2.57
CA ASP A 72 -36.75 -9.04 -1.74
C ASP A 72 -37.44 -10.37 -2.02
N VAL A 73 -37.21 -11.31 -1.10
CA VAL A 73 -37.78 -12.66 -1.13
C VAL A 73 -39.26 -12.51 -0.82
N ILE A 74 -40.06 -12.23 -1.85
CA ILE A 74 -41.50 -12.47 -1.77
C ILE A 74 -41.68 -13.98 -1.88
N HIS A 75 -41.68 -14.64 -0.70
CA HIS A 75 -42.20 -15.99 -0.54
C HIS A 75 -43.67 -16.03 -1.01
N PRO A 76 -44.07 -16.92 -1.94
CA PRO A 76 -45.46 -17.26 -2.10
C PRO A 76 -45.83 -18.29 -1.02
N ALA A 77 -46.76 -17.94 -0.14
CA ALA A 77 -47.41 -18.90 0.75
C ALA A 77 -48.91 -18.88 0.47
N SER A 78 -49.36 -19.98 -0.16
CA SER A 78 -50.71 -20.58 -0.21
C SER A 78 -51.85 -19.78 -0.84
#